data_AF-A0A3B8LX62-F1
#
_entry.id   AF-A0A3B8LX62-F1
#
_cell.length_a   1.000
_cell.length_b   1.000
_cell.length_c   1.000
_cell.angle_alpha   90.00
_cell.angle_beta   90.00
_cell.angle_gamma   90.00
#
_symmetry.space_group_name_H-M   'P 1'
#
loop_
_entity.id
_entity.type
_entity.pdbx_description
1 polymer ?
#
loop_
_entity_poly.entity_id
_entity_poly.type
_entity_poly.pdbx_seq_one_letter_code
_entity_poly.pdbx_strand_id
1 'polypeptide(L)'
;PAAGDFVGHFYGRLAEADRSRPEILRVVAGNHLAESRFVEARPVIKRLLEAVPGDGQAVIWSAWTEAVTGDNIEIGAAVSSLRAFARKHENSKWAMTALKLATAIAGHRGRLATAVDEFGEILDDWKAGQPQLVKVRLGYSPGNGPRVDGFASFDSEAKQFDVTLSRNGGVVMAASSAPQGSRLFSSSDPVIYRLDGRAIFPAPQFSITRGDDGKFAVQVGVSLGDQVKAMQDLTGTIASSPWLSKKTGRIEVWKHATVDRGWYPVQAVFRDGELVVHLVRPRITEPGFDETTIRIDRRRQKISGTFDGFDFTIAYGDARATAWLSGPRWPDVPTKATADASMIFRLLGAASSLFDDKAARTATRPKPGATR
;
A
#
# COMPACT_ATOMS: atom_id res chain seq x y z
N PRO A 1 21.18 2.59 7.65
CA PRO A 1 21.35 1.12 7.67
C PRO A 1 19.97 0.45 7.68
N ALA A 2 19.66 -0.36 6.66
CA ALA A 2 18.39 -1.10 6.62
C ALA A 2 18.33 -2.09 7.79
N ALA A 3 17.18 -2.17 8.48
CA ALA A 3 17.00 -2.96 9.70
C ALA A 3 17.33 -4.46 9.53
N GLY A 4 17.24 -4.99 8.30
CA GLY A 4 17.60 -6.37 7.97
C GLY A 4 19.07 -6.73 8.21
N ASP A 5 19.97 -5.74 8.19
CA ASP A 5 21.42 -5.96 8.30
C ASP A 5 21.84 -6.32 9.75
N PHE A 6 21.13 -5.86 10.77
CA PHE A 6 21.49 -6.12 12.17
C PHE A 6 21.25 -7.58 12.59
N VAL A 7 20.08 -8.13 12.27
CA VAL A 7 19.70 -9.49 12.73
C VAL A 7 20.48 -10.56 11.96
N GLY A 8 20.65 -10.40 10.65
CA GLY A 8 21.35 -11.37 9.80
C GLY A 8 22.87 -11.37 10.00
N HIS A 9 23.51 -10.21 10.20
CA HIS A 9 24.97 -10.12 10.30
C HIS A 9 25.52 -10.07 11.73
N PHE A 10 24.82 -9.47 12.70
CA PHE A 10 25.37 -9.24 14.04
C PHE A 10 24.83 -10.21 15.09
N TYR A 11 23.51 -10.41 15.15
CA TYR A 11 22.91 -11.23 16.20
C TYR A 11 23.41 -12.68 16.21
N GLY A 12 23.55 -13.29 15.04
CA GLY A 12 24.10 -14.66 14.91
C GLY A 12 25.57 -14.81 15.31
N ARG A 13 26.33 -13.70 15.41
CA ARG A 13 27.75 -13.68 15.78
C ARG A 13 28.01 -13.37 17.26
N LEU A 14 26.97 -13.01 18.01
CA LEU A 14 27.07 -12.75 19.44
C LEU A 14 27.22 -14.05 20.24
N ALA A 15 27.99 -14.00 21.33
CA ALA A 15 28.04 -15.08 22.29
C ALA A 15 26.65 -15.38 22.87
N GLU A 16 26.40 -16.61 23.30
CA GLU A 16 25.08 -17.04 23.81
C GLU A 16 24.61 -16.23 25.02
N ALA A 17 25.54 -15.85 25.90
CA ALA A 17 25.28 -14.98 27.04
C ALA A 17 24.76 -13.60 26.59
N ASP A 18 25.38 -13.00 25.57
CA ASP A 18 24.97 -11.70 25.03
C ASP A 18 23.64 -11.77 24.28
N ARG A 19 23.38 -12.87 23.56
CA ARG A 19 22.10 -13.13 22.88
C ARG A 19 20.92 -13.30 23.84
N SER A 20 21.19 -13.49 25.13
CA SER A 20 20.16 -13.65 26.17
C SER A 20 19.88 -12.36 26.94
N ARG A 21 20.62 -11.29 26.65
CA ARG A 21 20.42 -9.98 27.29
C ARG A 21 19.08 -9.36 26.84
N PRO A 22 18.25 -8.86 27.77
CA PRO A 22 16.95 -8.28 27.44
C PRO A 22 17.01 -7.17 26.40
N GLU A 23 18.05 -6.33 26.41
CA GLU A 23 18.21 -5.22 25.47
C GLU A 23 18.42 -5.73 24.04
N ILE A 24 19.22 -6.80 23.88
CA ILE A 24 19.47 -7.44 22.59
C ILE A 24 18.20 -8.12 22.09
N LEU A 25 17.51 -8.86 22.97
CA LEU A 25 16.24 -9.51 22.64
C LEU A 25 15.19 -8.48 22.18
N ARG A 26 15.11 -7.31 22.84
CA ARG A 26 14.21 -6.22 22.42
C ARG A 26 14.52 -5.71 21.02
N VAL A 27 15.80 -5.42 20.72
CA VAL A 27 16.20 -4.91 19.41
C VAL A 27 15.90 -5.94 18.30
N VAL A 28 16.22 -7.21 18.55
CA VAL A 28 15.99 -8.28 17.57
C VAL A 28 14.50 -8.49 17.34
N ALA A 29 13.69 -8.62 18.41
CA ALA A 29 12.25 -8.74 18.29
C ALA A 29 11.63 -7.52 17.59
N GLY A 30 12.04 -6.30 17.96
CA GLY A 30 11.57 -5.06 17.34
C GLY A 30 11.87 -5.02 15.83
N ASN A 31 13.07 -5.44 15.41
CA ASN A 31 13.41 -5.52 13.98
C ASN A 31 12.55 -6.54 13.24
N HIS A 32 12.33 -7.73 13.81
CA HIS A 32 11.42 -8.72 13.22
C HIS A 32 9.98 -8.17 13.09
N LEU A 33 9.46 -7.53 14.13
CA LEU A 33 8.11 -6.95 14.12
C LEU A 33 7.96 -5.80 13.13
N ALA A 34 9.00 -4.98 12.94
CA ALA A 34 9.01 -3.88 11.97
C ALA A 34 8.84 -4.40 10.55
N GLU A 35 9.50 -5.51 10.24
CA GLU A 35 9.44 -6.22 8.95
C GLU A 35 8.28 -7.21 8.84
N SER A 36 7.33 -7.21 9.80
CA SER A 36 6.19 -8.15 9.86
C SER A 36 6.61 -9.64 9.87
N ARG A 37 7.82 -9.95 10.36
CA ARG A 37 8.36 -11.31 10.53
C ARG A 37 7.93 -11.91 11.87
N PHE A 38 6.62 -12.13 12.01
CA PHE A 38 6.03 -12.52 13.30
C PHE A 38 6.45 -13.93 13.74
N VAL A 39 6.62 -14.87 12.81
CA VAL A 39 7.05 -16.25 13.10
C VAL A 39 8.44 -16.25 13.75
N GLU A 40 9.35 -15.43 13.22
CA GLU A 40 10.72 -15.27 13.70
C GLU A 40 10.79 -14.43 14.98
N ALA A 41 9.90 -13.45 15.15
CA ALA A 41 9.80 -12.65 16.38
C ALA A 41 9.36 -13.51 17.59
N ARG A 42 8.46 -14.47 17.37
CA ARG A 42 7.81 -15.27 18.42
C ARG A 42 8.78 -15.91 19.42
N PRO A 43 9.80 -16.71 19.02
CA PRO A 43 10.73 -17.33 19.96
C PRO A 43 11.61 -16.31 20.70
N VAL A 44 11.94 -15.18 20.06
CA VAL A 44 12.73 -14.10 20.68
C VAL A 44 11.93 -13.40 21.77
N ILE A 45 10.66 -13.10 21.50
CA ILE A 45 9.75 -12.46 22.45
C ILE A 45 9.47 -13.36 23.65
N LYS A 46 9.35 -14.68 23.45
CA LYS A 46 9.19 -15.62 24.56
C LYS A 46 10.36 -15.55 25.54
N ARG A 47 11.60 -15.58 25.03
CA ARG A 47 12.81 -15.39 25.86
C ARG A 47 12.86 -14.02 26.53
N LEU A 48 12.38 -12.98 25.83
CA LEU A 48 12.29 -11.63 26.40
C LEU A 48 11.33 -11.60 27.59
N LEU A 49 10.16 -12.22 27.48
CA LEU A 49 9.18 -12.30 28.58
C LEU A 49 9.72 -13.03 29.81
N GLU A 50 10.51 -14.08 29.62
CA GLU A 50 11.20 -14.78 30.70
C GLU A 50 12.23 -13.87 31.40
N ALA A 51 12.96 -13.06 30.62
CA ALA A 51 13.99 -12.17 31.14
C ALA A 51 13.46 -10.87 31.76
N VAL A 52 12.29 -10.39 31.34
CA VAL A 52 11.61 -9.19 31.91
C VAL A 52 10.12 -9.46 32.20
N PRO A 53 9.79 -10.29 33.21
CA PRO A 53 8.40 -10.62 33.53
C PRO A 53 7.57 -9.38 33.87
N GLY A 54 6.42 -9.23 33.21
CA GLY A 54 5.50 -8.11 33.43
C GLY A 54 5.87 -6.81 32.68
N ASP A 55 6.89 -6.82 31.84
CA ASP A 55 7.16 -5.70 30.93
C ASP A 55 6.01 -5.52 29.92
N GLY A 56 5.41 -4.32 29.91
CA GLY A 56 4.22 -4.05 29.10
C GLY A 56 4.45 -4.17 27.59
N GLN A 57 5.62 -3.77 27.10
CA GLN A 57 5.96 -3.89 25.69
C GLN A 57 6.10 -5.36 25.28
N ALA A 58 6.83 -6.16 26.07
CA ALA A 58 7.02 -7.58 25.81
C ALA A 58 5.68 -8.35 25.83
N VAL A 59 4.78 -8.02 26.76
CA VAL A 59 3.43 -8.62 26.82
C VAL A 59 2.62 -8.30 25.58
N ILE A 60 2.62 -7.04 25.13
CA ILE A 60 1.89 -6.63 23.92
C ILE A 60 2.48 -7.29 22.69
N TRP A 61 3.80 -7.33 22.54
CA TRP A 61 4.47 -7.98 21.43
C TRP A 61 4.14 -9.48 21.38
N SER A 62 4.14 -10.17 22.52
CA SER A 62 3.81 -11.60 22.56
C SER A 62 2.38 -11.86 22.10
N ALA A 63 1.41 -11.16 22.67
CA ALA A 63 0.01 -11.32 22.31
C ALA A 63 -0.26 -10.89 20.85
N TRP A 64 0.44 -9.86 20.37
CA TRP A 64 0.34 -9.43 18.97
C TRP A 64 0.86 -10.52 18.02
N THR A 65 2.02 -11.10 18.32
CA THR A 65 2.60 -12.19 17.52
C THR A 65 1.75 -13.46 17.55
N GLU A 66 1.22 -13.84 18.72
CA GLU A 66 0.28 -14.96 18.87
C GLU A 66 -1.01 -14.72 18.09
N ALA A 67 -1.52 -13.48 18.07
CA ALA A 67 -2.74 -13.15 17.34
C ALA A 67 -2.57 -13.20 15.82
N VAL A 68 -1.34 -13.05 15.31
CA VAL A 68 -1.03 -13.15 13.87
C VAL A 68 -0.72 -14.60 13.47
N THR A 69 0.10 -15.28 14.25
CA THR A 69 0.67 -16.59 13.87
C THR A 69 -0.06 -17.79 14.45
N GLY A 70 -0.85 -17.57 15.50
CA GLY A 70 -1.43 -18.64 16.29
C GLY A 70 -2.78 -19.13 15.78
N ASP A 71 -3.19 -20.27 16.33
CA ASP A 71 -4.51 -20.83 16.11
C ASP A 71 -5.61 -20.09 16.92
N ASN A 72 -6.85 -20.57 16.84
CA ASN A 72 -7.97 -19.96 17.57
C ASN A 72 -7.78 -19.94 19.10
N ILE A 73 -7.11 -20.95 19.65
CA ILE A 73 -6.87 -21.10 21.08
C ILE A 73 -5.81 -20.08 21.50
N GLU A 74 -4.72 -19.99 20.75
CA GLU A 74 -3.64 -19.02 20.97
C GLU A 74 -4.14 -17.58 20.83
N ILE A 75 -4.97 -17.28 19.83
CA ILE A 75 -5.62 -15.97 19.68
C ILE A 75 -6.48 -15.63 20.91
N GLY A 76 -7.24 -16.61 21.43
CA GLY A 76 -8.04 -16.44 22.65
C GLY A 76 -7.19 -16.19 23.90
N ALA A 77 -6.07 -16.89 24.02
CA ALA A 77 -5.10 -16.73 25.09
C ALA A 77 -4.43 -15.33 25.03
N ALA A 78 -4.03 -14.88 23.84
CA ALA A 78 -3.47 -13.55 23.61
C ALA A 78 -4.43 -12.43 24.07
N VAL A 79 -5.70 -12.51 23.69
CA VAL A 79 -6.74 -11.55 24.12
C VAL A 79 -6.90 -11.57 25.65
N SER A 80 -6.89 -12.75 26.26
CA SER A 80 -7.03 -12.91 27.70
C SER A 80 -5.83 -12.34 28.46
N SER A 81 -4.62 -12.59 27.96
CA SER A 81 -3.35 -12.07 28.50
C SER A 81 -3.33 -10.54 28.49
N LEU A 82 -3.69 -9.92 27.35
CA LEU A 82 -3.78 -8.45 27.23
C LEU A 82 -4.78 -7.84 28.21
N ARG A 83 -5.96 -8.47 28.38
CA ARG A 83 -6.98 -8.01 29.33
C ARG A 83 -6.51 -8.15 30.78
N ALA A 84 -5.84 -9.26 31.12
CA ALA A 84 -5.30 -9.47 32.45
C ALA A 84 -4.20 -8.45 32.79
N PHE A 85 -3.30 -8.19 31.83
CA PHE A 85 -2.28 -7.14 31.96
C PHE A 85 -2.91 -5.77 32.18
N ALA A 86 -3.93 -5.40 31.38
CA ALA A 86 -4.58 -4.11 31.49
C ALA A 86 -5.23 -3.90 32.87
N ARG A 87 -5.89 -4.93 33.44
CA ARG A 87 -6.48 -4.89 34.79
C ARG A 87 -5.44 -4.78 35.90
N LYS A 88 -4.27 -5.39 35.74
CA LYS A 88 -3.20 -5.34 36.75
C LYS A 88 -2.46 -3.99 36.75
N HIS A 89 -2.45 -3.29 35.62
CA HIS A 89 -1.65 -2.09 35.39
C HIS A 89 -2.50 -0.89 34.93
N GLU A 90 -3.66 -0.67 35.54
CA GLU A 90 -4.71 0.26 35.06
C GLU A 90 -4.23 1.69 34.74
N ASN A 91 -3.20 2.17 35.46
CA ASN A 91 -2.63 3.52 35.27
C ASN A 91 -1.50 3.58 34.22
N SER A 92 -1.15 2.48 33.57
CA SER A 92 -0.07 2.41 32.58
C SER A 92 -0.57 2.74 31.17
N LYS A 93 0.21 3.52 30.40
CA LYS A 93 -0.04 3.74 28.96
C LYS A 93 -0.05 2.42 28.17
N TRP A 94 0.71 1.42 28.64
CA TRP A 94 0.70 0.07 28.06
C TRP A 94 -0.61 -0.67 28.33
N ALA A 95 -1.30 -0.42 29.46
CA ALA A 95 -2.59 -1.04 29.74
C ALA A 95 -3.69 -0.56 28.77
N MET A 96 -3.71 0.73 28.44
CA MET A 96 -4.61 1.28 27.41
C MET A 96 -4.32 0.64 26.04
N THR A 97 -3.05 0.50 25.69
CA THR A 97 -2.63 -0.16 24.43
C THR A 97 -3.07 -1.62 24.42
N ALA A 98 -2.87 -2.35 25.52
CA ALA A 98 -3.26 -3.74 25.64
C ALA A 98 -4.79 -3.92 25.51
N LEU A 99 -5.60 -3.07 26.16
CA LEU A 99 -7.06 -3.16 26.09
C LEU A 99 -7.59 -2.88 24.67
N LYS A 100 -7.06 -1.84 24.00
CA LYS A 100 -7.44 -1.51 22.62
C LYS A 100 -7.05 -2.63 21.66
N LEU A 101 -5.85 -3.20 21.78
CA LEU A 101 -5.40 -4.33 20.97
C LEU A 101 -6.25 -5.59 21.23
N ALA A 102 -6.56 -5.92 22.48
CA ALA A 102 -7.40 -7.05 22.82
C ALA A 102 -8.79 -6.95 22.18
N THR A 103 -9.35 -5.74 22.14
CA THR A 103 -10.65 -5.46 21.51
C THR A 103 -10.57 -5.51 19.98
N ALA A 104 -9.45 -5.07 19.41
CA ALA A 104 -9.16 -5.19 17.99
C ALA A 104 -9.12 -6.67 17.58
N ILE A 105 -8.31 -7.47 18.26
CA ILE A 105 -8.12 -8.91 18.00
C ILE A 105 -9.42 -9.68 18.23
N ALA A 106 -10.14 -9.47 19.34
CA ALA A 106 -11.36 -10.24 19.61
C ALA A 106 -12.46 -10.05 18.54
N GLY A 107 -12.56 -8.85 17.97
CA GLY A 107 -13.59 -8.51 16.98
C GLY A 107 -13.13 -8.55 15.52
N HIS A 108 -11.87 -8.90 15.24
CA HIS A 108 -11.29 -8.67 13.91
C HIS A 108 -12.02 -9.40 12.79
N ARG A 109 -12.47 -10.65 13.01
CA ARG A 109 -13.11 -11.47 11.98
C ARG A 109 -14.40 -10.87 11.47
N GLY A 110 -15.27 -10.42 12.37
CA GLY A 110 -16.54 -9.80 12.00
C GLY A 110 -16.31 -8.50 11.22
N ARG A 111 -15.41 -7.64 11.70
CA ARG A 111 -15.10 -6.37 11.04
C ARG A 111 -14.42 -6.55 9.68
N LEU A 112 -13.54 -7.56 9.56
CA LEU A 112 -12.93 -7.94 8.30
C LEU A 112 -13.98 -8.45 7.32
N ALA A 113 -14.91 -9.29 7.77
CA ALA A 113 -16.00 -9.78 6.94
C ALA A 113 -16.87 -8.64 6.41
N THR A 114 -17.20 -7.64 7.25
CA THR A 114 -17.92 -6.43 6.81
C THR A 114 -17.19 -5.68 5.69
N ALA A 115 -15.88 -5.48 5.83
CA ALA A 115 -15.07 -4.84 4.78
C ALA A 115 -15.03 -5.68 3.50
N VAL A 116 -14.81 -7.00 3.63
CA VAL A 116 -14.77 -7.93 2.49
C VAL A 116 -16.10 -7.98 1.74
N ASP A 117 -17.22 -7.95 2.45
CA ASP A 117 -18.54 -7.96 1.84
C ASP A 117 -18.76 -6.67 1.03
N GLU A 118 -18.42 -5.50 1.59
CA GLU A 118 -18.57 -4.23 0.89
C GLU A 118 -17.66 -4.10 -0.35
N PHE A 119 -16.40 -4.55 -0.24
CA PHE A 119 -15.52 -4.64 -1.42
C PHE A 119 -16.03 -5.67 -2.43
N GLY A 120 -16.61 -6.76 -1.94
CA GLY A 120 -17.17 -7.81 -2.77
C GLY A 120 -18.29 -7.30 -3.65
N GLU A 121 -19.21 -6.53 -3.07
CA GLU A 121 -20.30 -5.89 -3.79
C GLU A 121 -19.82 -4.98 -4.93
N ILE A 122 -18.74 -4.21 -4.73
CA ILE A 122 -18.16 -3.37 -5.80
C ILE A 122 -17.66 -4.23 -6.96
N LEU A 123 -16.99 -5.35 -6.66
CA LEU A 123 -16.46 -6.25 -7.68
C LEU A 123 -17.58 -7.00 -8.40
N ASP A 124 -18.64 -7.35 -7.69
CA ASP A 124 -19.82 -8.00 -8.24
C ASP A 124 -20.58 -7.01 -9.16
N ASP A 125 -20.69 -5.73 -8.76
CA ASP A 125 -21.21 -4.64 -9.61
C ASP A 125 -20.37 -4.49 -10.89
N TRP A 126 -19.03 -4.47 -10.78
CA TRP A 126 -18.14 -4.36 -11.94
C TRP A 126 -18.23 -5.56 -12.88
N LYS A 127 -18.51 -6.75 -12.34
CA LYS A 127 -18.72 -7.96 -13.15
C LYS A 127 -20.05 -7.92 -13.90
N ALA A 128 -21.09 -7.34 -13.29
CA ALA A 128 -22.40 -7.17 -13.92
C ALA A 128 -22.39 -6.05 -14.97
N GLY A 129 -21.66 -4.97 -14.71
CA GLY A 129 -21.47 -3.84 -15.61
C GLY A 129 -20.16 -3.12 -15.32
N GLN A 130 -19.22 -3.21 -16.25
CA GLN A 130 -17.90 -2.61 -16.08
C GLN A 130 -18.03 -1.07 -16.02
N PRO A 131 -17.33 -0.40 -15.09
CA PRO A 131 -17.34 1.05 -15.07
C PRO A 131 -16.70 1.58 -16.35
N GLN A 132 -17.29 2.62 -16.91
CA GLN A 132 -16.74 3.31 -18.07
C GLN A 132 -15.34 3.85 -17.77
N LEU A 133 -15.21 4.53 -16.62
CA LEU A 133 -14.02 5.26 -16.22
C LEU A 133 -13.54 4.75 -14.85
N VAL A 134 -12.23 4.53 -14.73
CA VAL A 134 -11.56 4.32 -13.45
C VAL A 134 -10.41 5.31 -13.34
N LYS A 135 -10.36 6.02 -12.22
CA LYS A 135 -9.32 7.00 -11.89
C LYS A 135 -8.69 6.64 -10.56
N VAL A 136 -7.37 6.65 -10.51
CA VAL A 136 -6.59 6.33 -9.32
C VAL A 136 -5.64 7.49 -9.04
N ARG A 137 -5.62 7.97 -7.80
CA ARG A 137 -4.61 8.88 -7.27
C ARG A 137 -3.86 8.17 -6.15
N LEU A 138 -2.54 8.22 -6.21
CA LEU A 138 -1.63 7.69 -5.19
C LEU A 138 -0.69 8.81 -4.75
N GLY A 139 -0.61 9.05 -3.45
CA GLY A 139 0.35 9.98 -2.85
C GLY A 139 1.29 9.20 -1.95
N TYR A 140 2.59 9.47 -2.05
CA TYR A 140 3.62 8.86 -1.21
C TYR A 140 4.59 9.92 -0.72
N SER A 141 4.89 9.90 0.57
CA SER A 141 5.91 10.77 1.18
C SER A 141 7.02 9.90 1.78
N PRO A 142 8.15 9.71 1.09
CA PRO A 142 9.26 8.92 1.62
C PRO A 142 9.95 9.65 2.78
N GLY A 143 9.54 9.40 4.02
CA GLY A 143 10.15 10.00 5.21
C GLY A 143 10.20 11.54 5.14
N ASN A 144 11.42 12.11 5.13
CA ASN A 144 11.65 13.56 4.98
C ASN A 144 11.78 14.03 3.52
N GLY A 145 11.55 13.14 2.55
CA GLY A 145 11.66 13.40 1.12
C GLY A 145 10.45 14.13 0.54
N PRO A 146 10.58 14.66 -0.69
CA PRO A 146 9.48 15.34 -1.38
C PRO A 146 8.34 14.37 -1.69
N ARG A 147 7.10 14.83 -1.46
CA ARG A 147 5.89 14.07 -1.80
C ARG A 147 5.86 13.79 -3.30
N VAL A 148 5.58 12.54 -3.65
CA VAL A 148 5.35 12.06 -5.00
C VAL A 148 3.87 11.74 -5.13
N ASP A 149 3.21 12.34 -6.11
CA ASP A 149 1.80 12.08 -6.43
C ASP A 149 1.70 11.49 -7.84
N GLY A 150 1.15 10.29 -7.92
CA GLY A 150 0.75 9.63 -9.15
C GLY A 150 -0.75 9.75 -9.38
N PHE A 151 -1.13 9.96 -10.63
CA PHE A 151 -2.51 9.86 -11.07
C PHE A 151 -2.58 9.04 -12.35
N ALA A 152 -3.51 8.11 -12.41
CA ALA A 152 -3.82 7.33 -13.59
C ALA A 152 -5.33 7.36 -13.86
N SER A 153 -5.72 7.41 -15.12
CA SER A 153 -7.11 7.26 -15.55
C SER A 153 -7.22 6.35 -16.74
N PHE A 154 -8.28 5.55 -16.75
CA PHE A 154 -8.63 4.63 -17.81
C PHE A 154 -10.09 4.85 -18.21
N ASP A 155 -10.32 5.17 -19.47
CA ASP A 155 -11.62 5.34 -20.10
C ASP A 155 -11.83 4.26 -21.15
N SER A 156 -12.74 3.33 -20.87
CA SER A 156 -13.06 2.22 -21.75
C SER A 156 -13.84 2.66 -23.00
N GLU A 157 -14.69 3.69 -22.87
CA GLU A 157 -15.51 4.19 -23.98
C GLU A 157 -14.65 5.02 -24.95
N ALA A 158 -13.88 5.97 -24.42
CA ALA A 158 -12.94 6.77 -25.22
C ALA A 158 -11.70 5.99 -25.66
N LYS A 159 -11.50 4.78 -25.13
CA LYS A 159 -10.28 3.96 -25.30
C LYS A 159 -9.02 4.76 -24.98
N GLN A 160 -9.07 5.49 -23.86
CA GLN A 160 -8.04 6.40 -23.44
C GLN A 160 -7.41 5.95 -22.12
N PHE A 161 -6.09 6.07 -22.03
CA PHE A 161 -5.34 5.96 -20.79
C PHE A 161 -4.50 7.20 -20.59
N ASP A 162 -4.53 7.76 -19.38
CA ASP A 162 -3.63 8.83 -18.97
C ASP A 162 -2.91 8.45 -17.69
N VAL A 163 -1.64 8.79 -17.61
CA VAL A 163 -0.84 8.70 -16.39
C VAL A 163 -0.02 9.97 -16.23
N THR A 164 0.07 10.43 -15.00
CA THR A 164 0.89 11.56 -14.61
C THR A 164 1.60 11.21 -13.31
N LEU A 165 2.88 11.55 -13.24
CA LEU A 165 3.67 11.49 -12.02
C LEU A 165 4.17 12.90 -11.73
N SER A 166 3.98 13.33 -10.50
CA SER A 166 4.37 14.67 -10.05
C SER A 166 5.17 14.58 -8.75
N ARG A 167 6.07 15.54 -8.57
CA ARG A 167 6.87 15.70 -7.36
C ARG A 167 6.83 17.18 -6.98
N ASN A 168 6.50 17.49 -5.73
CA ASN A 168 6.36 18.87 -5.24
C ASN A 168 5.44 19.74 -6.12
N GLY A 169 4.35 19.17 -6.65
CA GLY A 169 3.40 19.87 -7.52
C GLY A 169 3.84 20.07 -8.98
N GLY A 170 5.09 19.75 -9.34
CA GLY A 170 5.56 19.75 -10.72
C GLY A 170 5.38 18.39 -11.39
N VAL A 171 4.83 18.37 -12.62
CA VAL A 171 4.75 17.14 -13.43
C VAL A 171 6.17 16.73 -13.84
N VAL A 172 6.56 15.51 -13.48
CA VAL A 172 7.85 14.91 -13.82
C VAL A 172 7.71 14.04 -15.06
N MET A 173 6.59 13.34 -15.18
CA MET A 173 6.26 12.48 -16.31
C MET A 173 4.76 12.55 -16.58
N ALA A 174 4.39 12.57 -17.85
CA ALA A 174 3.02 12.37 -18.27
C ALA A 174 2.97 11.56 -19.56
N ALA A 175 2.01 10.64 -19.65
CA ALA A 175 1.72 9.91 -20.86
C ALA A 175 0.21 9.83 -21.04
N SER A 176 -0.24 9.96 -22.29
CA SER A 176 -1.62 9.80 -22.71
C SER A 176 -1.63 8.93 -23.96
N SER A 177 -2.55 7.99 -24.04
CA SER A 177 -2.72 7.13 -25.21
C SER A 177 -4.20 7.02 -25.53
N ALA A 178 -4.56 7.29 -26.78
CA ALA A 178 -5.90 7.23 -27.31
C ALA A 178 -5.88 6.78 -28.78
N PRO A 179 -7.01 6.41 -29.42
CA PRO A 179 -7.02 5.92 -30.80
C PRO A 179 -6.34 6.83 -31.83
N GLN A 180 -6.40 8.15 -31.61
CA GLN A 180 -5.81 9.17 -32.48
C GLN A 180 -4.28 9.28 -32.35
N GLY A 181 -3.69 8.75 -31.29
CA GLY A 181 -2.25 8.84 -31.04
C GLY A 181 -1.89 8.92 -29.56
N SER A 182 -0.59 8.98 -29.29
CA SER A 182 -0.06 9.13 -27.94
C SER A 182 0.57 10.50 -27.71
N ARG A 183 0.50 10.98 -26.47
CA ARG A 183 1.24 12.15 -25.99
C ARG A 183 2.19 11.72 -24.89
N LEU A 184 3.42 12.22 -24.91
CA LEU A 184 4.45 11.87 -23.93
C LEU A 184 5.18 13.14 -23.45
N PHE A 185 5.50 13.20 -22.17
CA PHE A 185 6.25 14.28 -21.56
C PHE A 185 7.20 13.74 -20.48
N SER A 186 8.42 14.27 -20.44
CA SER A 186 9.39 14.09 -19.36
C SER A 186 9.98 15.43 -18.98
N SER A 187 10.11 15.70 -17.68
CA SER A 187 10.78 16.91 -17.18
C SER A 187 12.26 17.01 -17.57
N SER A 188 12.91 15.90 -17.93
CA SER A 188 14.29 15.88 -18.43
C SER A 188 14.45 16.42 -19.86
N ASP A 189 13.35 16.47 -20.62
CA ASP A 189 13.29 17.02 -21.97
C ASP A 189 11.93 17.72 -22.12
N PRO A 190 11.82 19.00 -21.71
CA PRO A 190 10.55 19.69 -21.48
C PRO A 190 9.86 20.06 -22.80
N VAL A 191 9.39 19.04 -23.51
CA VAL A 191 8.66 19.07 -24.76
C VAL A 191 7.58 18.00 -24.69
N ILE A 192 6.42 18.27 -25.27
CA ILE A 192 5.37 17.26 -25.46
C ILE A 192 5.54 16.60 -26.82
N TYR A 193 5.83 15.32 -26.82
CA TYR A 193 5.83 14.51 -28.04
C TYR A 193 4.40 14.10 -28.37
N ARG A 194 3.96 14.36 -29.59
CA ARG A 194 2.68 13.91 -30.16
C ARG A 194 2.97 12.87 -31.23
N LEU A 195 2.45 11.67 -31.04
CA LEU A 195 2.63 10.52 -31.93
C LEU A 195 1.32 10.27 -32.65
N ASP A 196 1.05 11.09 -33.67
CA ASP A 196 -0.19 11.02 -34.44
C ASP A 196 -0.23 9.71 -35.25
N GLY A 197 -1.37 8.99 -35.18
CA GLY A 197 -1.55 7.71 -35.87
C GLY A 197 -0.69 6.54 -35.35
N ARG A 198 0.18 6.77 -34.35
CA ARG A 198 0.97 5.75 -33.64
C ARG A 198 0.64 5.79 -32.16
N ALA A 199 -0.41 5.07 -31.78
CA ALA A 199 -0.77 4.92 -30.38
C ALA A 199 0.05 3.79 -29.75
N ILE A 200 0.78 4.11 -28.68
CA ILE A 200 1.40 3.11 -27.80
C ILE A 200 0.33 2.78 -26.76
N PHE A 201 -0.34 1.65 -26.89
CA PHE A 201 -1.38 1.26 -25.96
C PHE A 201 -0.77 0.60 -24.72
N PRO A 202 -0.99 1.17 -23.53
CA PRO A 202 -0.70 0.47 -22.30
C PRO A 202 -1.67 -0.71 -22.16
N ALA A 203 -1.13 -1.91 -22.01
CA ALA A 203 -1.86 -3.09 -21.60
C ALA A 203 -1.75 -3.20 -20.08
N PRO A 204 -2.78 -2.82 -19.31
CA PRO A 204 -2.76 -3.00 -17.87
C PRO A 204 -2.66 -4.49 -17.56
N GLN A 205 -1.77 -4.83 -16.65
CA GLN A 205 -1.58 -6.19 -16.15
C GLN A 205 -1.95 -6.21 -14.67
N PHE A 206 -2.80 -7.16 -14.31
CA PHE A 206 -3.16 -7.42 -12.93
C PHE A 206 -3.07 -8.91 -12.66
N SER A 207 -2.36 -9.29 -11.60
CA SER A 207 -2.39 -10.64 -11.09
C SER A 207 -2.27 -10.66 -9.57
N ILE A 208 -2.90 -11.67 -8.98
CA ILE A 208 -2.69 -12.04 -7.58
C ILE A 208 -2.22 -13.49 -7.61
N THR A 209 -1.01 -13.74 -7.14
CA THR A 209 -0.45 -15.07 -7.00
C THR A 209 -0.26 -15.40 -5.52
N ARG A 210 -0.46 -16.66 -5.17
CA ARG A 210 -0.19 -17.18 -3.81
C ARG A 210 1.05 -18.06 -3.88
N GLY A 211 2.07 -17.71 -3.12
CA GLY A 211 3.30 -18.50 -2.99
C GLY A 211 3.11 -19.73 -2.11
N ASP A 212 4.09 -20.62 -2.13
CA ASP A 212 4.10 -21.86 -1.32
C ASP A 212 4.12 -21.57 0.19
N ASP A 213 4.66 -20.41 0.58
CA ASP A 213 4.63 -19.91 1.96
C ASP A 213 3.26 -19.33 2.37
N GLY A 214 2.27 -19.40 1.46
CA GLY A 214 0.92 -18.90 1.65
C GLY A 214 0.78 -17.38 1.50
N LYS A 215 1.87 -16.64 1.21
CA LYS A 215 1.82 -15.19 1.02
C LYS A 215 1.30 -14.83 -0.36
N PHE A 216 0.66 -13.67 -0.46
CA PHE A 216 0.19 -13.17 -1.73
C PHE A 216 1.15 -12.15 -2.32
N ALA A 217 1.45 -12.30 -3.60
CA ALA A 217 2.07 -11.26 -4.40
C ALA A 217 0.99 -10.64 -5.30
N VAL A 218 0.84 -9.32 -5.21
CA VAL A 218 -0.03 -8.56 -6.10
C VAL A 218 0.85 -7.86 -7.11
N GLN A 219 0.67 -8.17 -8.39
CA GLN A 219 1.34 -7.49 -9.48
C GLN A 219 0.35 -6.57 -10.17
N VAL A 220 0.65 -5.29 -10.17
CA VAL A 220 -0.01 -4.28 -11.00
C VAL A 220 1.05 -3.72 -11.93
N GLY A 221 0.80 -3.79 -13.23
CA GLY A 221 1.76 -3.38 -14.23
C GLY A 221 1.08 -2.82 -15.47
N VAL A 222 1.91 -2.32 -16.37
CA VAL A 222 1.50 -1.90 -17.70
C VAL A 222 2.55 -2.43 -18.66
N SER A 223 2.16 -3.29 -19.60
CA SER A 223 3.01 -3.59 -20.76
C SER A 223 2.68 -2.63 -21.89
N LEU A 224 3.63 -2.37 -22.79
CA LEU A 224 3.39 -1.53 -23.96
C LEU A 224 3.13 -2.42 -25.16
N GLY A 225 2.08 -2.12 -25.90
CA GLY A 225 1.75 -2.79 -27.17
C GLY A 225 1.29 -1.80 -28.23
N ASP A 226 1.22 -2.25 -29.46
CA ASP A 226 0.70 -1.51 -30.62
C ASP A 226 -0.79 -1.83 -30.90
N GLN A 227 -1.38 -2.77 -30.15
CA GLN A 227 -2.77 -3.20 -30.34
C GLN A 227 -3.73 -2.55 -29.35
N VAL A 228 -4.82 -1.96 -29.88
CA VAL A 228 -5.94 -1.38 -29.11
C VAL A 228 -6.57 -2.40 -28.14
N LYS A 229 -6.54 -3.70 -28.48
CA LYS A 229 -7.05 -4.79 -27.63
C LYS A 229 -6.27 -4.96 -26.33
N ALA A 230 -5.02 -4.48 -26.24
CA ALA A 230 -4.20 -4.65 -25.06
C ALA A 230 -4.75 -3.86 -23.85
N MET A 231 -5.47 -2.77 -24.10
CA MET A 231 -6.17 -1.97 -23.09
C MET A 231 -7.38 -2.70 -22.46
N GLN A 232 -7.74 -3.89 -22.93
CA GLN A 232 -9.01 -4.55 -22.60
C GLN A 232 -9.08 -4.95 -21.13
N ASP A 233 -9.86 -4.16 -20.39
CA ASP A 233 -10.63 -4.54 -19.22
C ASP A 233 -9.82 -4.97 -17.98
N LEU A 234 -9.00 -4.03 -17.48
CA LEU A 234 -8.41 -4.12 -16.15
C LEU A 234 -9.46 -4.41 -15.06
N THR A 235 -10.63 -3.79 -15.15
CA THR A 235 -11.73 -3.94 -14.18
C THR A 235 -12.30 -5.34 -14.15
N GLY A 236 -12.56 -5.94 -15.30
CA GLY A 236 -13.00 -7.33 -15.41
C GLY A 236 -11.87 -8.30 -15.11
N THR A 237 -10.61 -7.99 -15.40
CA THR A 237 -9.46 -8.79 -14.94
C THR A 237 -9.37 -8.82 -13.41
N ILE A 238 -9.56 -7.68 -12.75
CA ILE A 238 -9.62 -7.60 -11.28
C ILE A 238 -10.83 -8.38 -10.75
N ALA A 239 -12.03 -8.13 -11.28
CA ALA A 239 -13.26 -8.75 -10.81
C ALA A 239 -13.33 -10.27 -11.08
N SER A 240 -12.67 -10.75 -12.14
CA SER A 240 -12.62 -12.17 -12.50
C SER A 240 -11.46 -12.93 -11.85
N SER A 241 -10.56 -12.25 -11.13
CA SER A 241 -9.46 -12.90 -10.41
C SER A 241 -9.98 -14.06 -9.55
N PRO A 242 -9.36 -15.25 -9.58
CA PRO A 242 -9.76 -16.38 -8.74
C PRO A 242 -9.80 -16.05 -7.24
N TRP A 243 -8.98 -15.09 -6.82
CA TRP A 243 -8.87 -14.64 -5.44
C TRP A 243 -9.87 -13.55 -5.06
N LEU A 244 -10.40 -12.79 -6.03
CA LEU A 244 -11.31 -11.67 -5.74
C LEU A 244 -12.77 -11.96 -6.12
N SER A 245 -12.98 -12.91 -7.03
CA SER A 245 -14.30 -13.34 -7.51
C SER A 245 -15.09 -14.18 -6.50
N LYS A 246 -14.45 -14.67 -5.43
CA LYS A 246 -15.09 -15.48 -4.38
C LYS A 246 -14.85 -14.89 -3.01
N LYS A 247 -15.87 -14.91 -2.15
CA LYS A 247 -15.79 -14.39 -0.77
C LYS A 247 -14.64 -14.99 0.04
N THR A 248 -14.40 -16.29 -0.05
CA THR A 248 -13.29 -16.96 0.67
C THR A 248 -11.93 -16.44 0.23
N GLY A 249 -11.71 -16.31 -1.09
CA GLY A 249 -10.49 -15.70 -1.63
C GLY A 249 -10.33 -14.25 -1.20
N ARG A 250 -11.42 -13.46 -1.20
CA ARG A 250 -11.40 -12.06 -0.74
C ARG A 250 -10.96 -11.97 0.72
N ILE A 251 -11.48 -12.84 1.59
CA ILE A 251 -11.06 -12.93 3.00
C ILE A 251 -9.56 -13.22 3.09
N GLU A 252 -9.03 -14.17 2.32
CA GLU A 252 -7.60 -14.50 2.34
C GLU A 252 -6.73 -13.32 1.91
N VAL A 253 -7.06 -12.66 0.80
CA VAL A 253 -6.31 -11.48 0.31
C VAL A 253 -6.37 -10.34 1.32
N TRP A 254 -7.55 -10.08 1.90
CA TRP A 254 -7.73 -9.03 2.90
C TRP A 254 -6.99 -9.33 4.20
N LYS A 255 -7.05 -10.58 4.67
CA LYS A 255 -6.29 -11.03 5.84
C LYS A 255 -4.79 -10.85 5.59
N HIS A 256 -4.31 -11.24 4.41
CA HIS A 256 -2.92 -11.08 4.03
C HIS A 256 -2.48 -9.61 3.98
N ALA A 257 -3.29 -8.75 3.38
CA ALA A 257 -3.00 -7.33 3.29
C ALA A 257 -3.01 -6.63 4.66
N THR A 258 -3.71 -7.17 5.66
CA THR A 258 -3.94 -6.52 6.97
C THR A 258 -3.39 -7.32 8.15
N VAL A 259 -4.12 -8.34 8.60
CA VAL A 259 -3.84 -9.14 9.81
C VAL A 259 -2.47 -9.80 9.74
N ASP A 260 -2.08 -10.39 8.62
CA ASP A 260 -0.78 -11.05 8.47
C ASP A 260 0.39 -10.03 8.54
N ARG A 261 0.10 -8.74 8.28
CA ARG A 261 1.02 -7.62 8.46
C ARG A 261 0.91 -6.97 9.84
N GLY A 262 0.04 -7.49 10.71
CA GLY A 262 -0.20 -7.04 12.07
C GLY A 262 -1.21 -5.89 12.22
N TRP A 263 -1.94 -5.55 11.17
CA TRP A 263 -3.02 -4.55 11.21
C TRP A 263 -4.34 -5.20 11.60
N TYR A 264 -5.02 -4.65 12.60
CA TYR A 264 -6.32 -5.15 13.05
C TYR A 264 -7.41 -4.09 12.88
N PRO A 265 -8.57 -4.44 12.29
CA PRO A 265 -9.70 -3.53 12.27
C PRO A 265 -10.25 -3.37 13.69
N VAL A 266 -10.24 -2.14 14.21
CA VAL A 266 -10.92 -1.76 15.46
C VAL A 266 -12.36 -1.36 15.21
N GLN A 267 -12.67 -0.96 13.99
CA GLN A 267 -13.99 -0.52 13.57
C GLN A 267 -14.18 -0.81 12.08
N ALA A 268 -15.39 -1.24 11.72
CA ALA A 268 -15.90 -1.31 10.36
C ALA A 268 -17.40 -0.99 10.44
N VAL A 269 -17.75 0.28 10.24
CA VAL A 269 -19.14 0.75 10.41
C VAL A 269 -19.56 1.67 9.27
N PHE A 270 -20.83 1.63 8.94
CA PHE A 270 -21.42 2.60 8.02
C PHE A 270 -21.67 3.92 8.75
N ARG A 271 -21.20 5.03 8.16
CA ARG A 271 -21.47 6.40 8.59
C ARG A 271 -21.78 7.22 7.34
N ASP A 272 -22.91 7.93 7.34
CA ASP A 272 -23.32 8.79 6.23
C ASP A 272 -23.35 8.10 4.84
N GLY A 273 -23.61 6.78 4.81
CA GLY A 273 -23.64 5.97 3.58
C GLY A 273 -22.29 5.46 3.09
N GLU A 274 -21.22 5.67 3.85
CA GLU A 274 -19.86 5.19 3.60
C GLU A 274 -19.47 4.13 4.64
N LEU A 275 -18.86 3.02 4.21
CA LEU A 275 -18.18 2.11 5.13
C LEU A 275 -16.82 2.70 5.52
N VAL A 276 -16.65 2.93 6.82
CA VAL A 276 -15.39 3.39 7.40
C VAL A 276 -14.73 2.25 8.18
N VAL A 277 -13.57 1.81 7.71
CA VAL A 277 -12.74 0.77 8.31
C VAL A 277 -11.51 1.41 8.94
N HIS A 278 -11.47 1.41 10.27
CA HIS A 278 -10.30 1.89 11.02
C HIS A 278 -9.44 0.71 11.44
N LEU A 279 -8.18 0.74 11.02
CA LEU A 279 -7.17 -0.27 11.31
C LEU A 279 -6.12 0.30 12.26
N VAL A 280 -5.62 -0.55 13.15
CA VAL A 280 -4.54 -0.19 14.08
C VAL A 280 -3.44 -1.23 14.05
N ARG A 281 -2.21 -0.79 14.24
CA ARG A 281 -1.02 -1.62 14.42
C ARG A 281 -0.27 -1.11 15.64
N PRO A 282 0.08 -1.95 16.63
CA PRO A 282 0.86 -1.50 17.78
C PRO A 282 2.17 -0.84 17.35
N ARG A 283 2.51 0.30 17.96
CA ARG A 283 3.84 0.90 17.79
C ARG A 283 4.88 0.00 18.45
N ILE A 284 6.04 -0.11 17.81
CA ILE A 284 7.11 -0.97 18.30
C ILE A 284 7.81 -0.29 19.47
N THR A 285 8.20 0.98 19.34
CA THR A 285 9.09 1.66 20.30
C THR A 285 8.39 2.26 21.53
N GLU A 286 7.09 2.54 21.45
CA GLU A 286 6.35 3.28 22.48
C GLU A 286 4.90 2.78 22.59
N PRO A 287 4.20 3.03 23.73
CA PRO A 287 2.80 2.67 23.86
C PRO A 287 1.93 3.47 22.88
N GLY A 288 1.03 2.79 22.19
CA GLY A 288 0.11 3.39 21.23
C GLY A 288 0.01 2.58 19.94
N PHE A 289 -0.56 3.21 18.92
CA PHE A 289 -0.82 2.58 17.64
C PHE A 289 -0.44 3.52 16.48
N ASP A 290 0.02 2.90 15.41
CA ASP A 290 -0.15 3.46 14.08
C ASP A 290 -1.57 3.17 13.64
N GLU A 291 -2.23 4.17 13.07
CA GLU A 291 -3.63 4.09 12.71
C GLU A 291 -3.79 4.41 11.24
N THR A 292 -4.72 3.71 10.60
CA THR A 292 -5.13 4.08 9.26
C THR A 292 -6.62 3.85 9.03
N THR A 293 -7.17 4.54 8.05
CA THR A 293 -8.59 4.48 7.71
C THR A 293 -8.77 4.20 6.23
N ILE A 294 -9.58 3.19 5.92
CA ILE A 294 -10.09 2.91 4.58
C ILE A 294 -11.57 3.29 4.56
N ARG A 295 -11.98 3.89 3.46
CA ARG A 295 -13.27 4.53 3.25
C ARG A 295 -13.85 4.06 1.93
N ILE A 296 -15.05 3.49 1.97
CA ILE A 296 -15.75 2.94 0.81
C ILE A 296 -17.12 3.60 0.70
N ASP A 297 -17.31 4.40 -0.34
CA ASP A 297 -18.56 5.09 -0.63
C ASP A 297 -19.06 4.62 -1.99
N ARG A 298 -19.93 3.58 -1.98
CA ARG A 298 -20.55 3.04 -3.20
C ARG A 298 -21.43 4.06 -3.91
N ARG A 299 -22.08 4.96 -3.17
CA ARG A 299 -22.99 5.99 -3.74
C ARG A 299 -22.23 7.02 -4.56
N ARG A 300 -21.05 7.42 -4.10
CA ARG A 300 -20.14 8.31 -4.83
C ARG A 300 -19.09 7.55 -5.65
N GLN A 301 -19.21 6.23 -5.72
CA GLN A 301 -18.31 5.33 -6.44
C GLN A 301 -16.82 5.64 -6.15
N LYS A 302 -16.51 5.70 -4.86
CA LYS A 302 -15.23 6.15 -4.33
C LYS A 302 -14.69 5.16 -3.31
N ILE A 303 -13.40 4.87 -3.42
CA ILE A 303 -12.62 4.18 -2.38
C ILE A 303 -11.44 5.06 -2.03
N SER A 304 -11.16 5.29 -0.75
CA SER A 304 -10.00 6.09 -0.36
C SER A 304 -9.44 5.65 0.98
N GLY A 305 -8.20 6.02 1.25
CA GLY A 305 -7.60 5.76 2.53
C GLY A 305 -6.12 6.06 2.54
N THR A 306 -5.50 5.74 3.66
CA THR A 306 -4.06 5.68 3.79
C THR A 306 -3.69 4.23 4.06
N PHE A 307 -2.58 3.72 3.53
CA PHE A 307 -2.09 2.39 3.89
C PHE A 307 -0.59 2.34 3.66
N ASP A 308 0.16 1.93 4.68
CA ASP A 308 1.62 1.74 4.57
C ASP A 308 2.39 2.98 4.04
N GLY A 309 1.95 4.18 4.45
CA GLY A 309 2.53 5.45 4.02
C GLY A 309 2.05 5.98 2.66
N PHE A 310 1.13 5.27 2.00
CA PHE A 310 0.49 5.71 0.76
C PHE A 310 -0.91 6.24 1.02
N ASP A 311 -1.19 7.46 0.56
CA ASP A 311 -2.55 7.94 0.40
C ASP A 311 -3.09 7.44 -0.94
N PHE A 312 -4.27 6.83 -0.95
CA PHE A 312 -4.90 6.39 -2.19
C PHE A 312 -6.33 6.91 -2.30
N THR A 313 -6.75 7.15 -3.54
CA THR A 313 -8.14 7.45 -3.88
C THR A 313 -8.45 6.85 -5.24
N ILE A 314 -9.53 6.09 -5.30
CA ILE A 314 -10.06 5.44 -6.50
C ILE A 314 -11.45 6.03 -6.72
N ALA A 315 -11.71 6.52 -7.92
CA ALA A 315 -13.04 6.87 -8.41
C ALA A 315 -13.37 5.95 -9.58
N TYR A 316 -14.59 5.44 -9.64
CA TYR A 316 -15.05 4.57 -10.72
C TYR A 316 -16.47 4.97 -11.18
N GLY A 317 -16.90 4.55 -12.36
CA GLY A 317 -18.24 4.84 -12.89
C GLY A 317 -18.19 5.60 -14.20
N ASP A 318 -19.16 6.49 -14.44
CA ASP A 318 -19.21 7.32 -15.64
C ASP A 318 -18.40 8.63 -15.50
N ALA A 319 -18.39 9.44 -16.55
CA ALA A 319 -17.70 10.74 -16.54
C ALA A 319 -18.22 11.70 -15.46
N ARG A 320 -19.52 11.66 -15.11
CA ARG A 320 -20.13 12.54 -14.10
C ARG A 320 -19.73 12.10 -12.70
N ALA A 321 -19.81 10.81 -12.40
CA ALA A 321 -19.49 10.24 -11.10
C ALA A 321 -18.02 10.44 -10.71
N THR A 322 -17.13 10.50 -11.70
CA THR A 322 -15.68 10.59 -11.50
C THR A 322 -15.12 12.00 -11.76
N ALA A 323 -15.96 12.99 -12.11
CA ALA A 323 -15.53 14.34 -12.49
C ALA A 323 -14.71 15.06 -11.40
N TRP A 324 -15.00 14.77 -10.12
CA TRP A 324 -14.33 15.37 -8.97
C TRP A 324 -12.87 14.92 -8.80
N LEU A 325 -12.47 13.80 -9.40
CA LEU A 325 -11.09 13.32 -9.39
C LEU A 325 -10.44 13.63 -10.73
N SER A 326 -9.42 14.49 -10.71
CA SER A 326 -8.66 14.89 -11.89
C SER A 326 -7.16 14.83 -11.62
N GLY A 327 -6.39 14.54 -12.67
CA GLY A 327 -4.93 14.58 -12.61
C GLY A 327 -4.39 16.01 -12.65
N PRO A 328 -3.11 16.21 -12.32
CA PRO A 328 -2.38 17.43 -12.65
C PRO A 328 -2.56 17.82 -14.11
N ARG A 329 -2.63 19.12 -14.39
CA ARG A 329 -2.60 19.61 -15.77
C ARG A 329 -1.25 19.28 -16.40
N TRP A 330 -1.28 18.95 -17.69
CA TRP A 330 -0.07 18.84 -18.48
C TRP A 330 0.69 20.18 -18.47
N PRO A 331 2.03 20.15 -18.48
CA PRO A 331 2.83 21.36 -18.53
C PRO A 331 2.65 22.07 -19.87
N ASP A 332 2.75 23.40 -19.83
CA ASP A 332 2.70 24.24 -21.02
C ASP A 332 4.11 24.37 -21.62
N VAL A 333 4.44 23.46 -22.54
CA VAL A 333 5.74 23.35 -23.19
C VAL A 333 5.58 23.08 -24.69
N PRO A 334 6.59 23.38 -25.52
CA PRO A 334 6.52 23.16 -26.96
C PRO A 334 6.16 21.72 -27.33
N THR A 335 5.57 21.52 -28.51
CA THR A 335 5.21 20.19 -29.02
C THR A 335 6.11 19.75 -30.17
N LYS A 336 6.43 18.45 -30.26
CA LYS A 336 7.12 17.81 -31.39
C LYS A 336 6.33 16.62 -31.92
N ALA A 337 6.35 16.40 -33.23
CA ALA A 337 5.59 15.34 -33.91
C ALA A 337 6.27 13.96 -33.95
N THR A 338 7.52 13.85 -33.48
CA THR A 338 8.30 12.60 -33.56
C THR A 338 9.00 12.33 -32.25
N ALA A 339 8.73 11.17 -31.62
CA ALA A 339 9.57 10.61 -30.58
C ALA A 339 10.50 9.57 -31.19
N ASP A 340 11.76 9.55 -30.76
CA ASP A 340 12.65 8.43 -30.99
C ASP A 340 12.41 7.34 -29.93
N ALA A 341 12.91 6.12 -30.17
CA ALA A 341 12.80 5.02 -29.22
C ALA A 341 13.47 5.33 -27.86
N SER A 342 14.43 6.26 -27.83
CA SER A 342 15.09 6.68 -26.60
C SER A 342 14.14 7.39 -25.63
N MET A 343 13.04 7.98 -26.13
CA MET A 343 12.04 8.64 -25.29
C MET A 343 11.32 7.69 -24.33
N ILE A 344 11.05 6.45 -24.74
CA ILE A 344 10.44 5.43 -23.86
C ILE A 344 11.38 5.13 -22.68
N PHE A 345 12.68 4.98 -22.96
CA PHE A 345 13.69 4.79 -21.92
C PHE A 345 13.84 6.02 -21.02
N ARG A 346 13.68 7.24 -21.55
CA ARG A 346 13.66 8.47 -20.75
C ARG A 346 12.45 8.54 -19.82
N LEU A 347 11.27 8.12 -20.26
CA LEU A 347 10.07 8.03 -19.40
C LEU A 347 10.27 7.03 -18.27
N LEU A 348 10.79 5.84 -18.58
CA LEU A 348 11.11 4.82 -17.58
C LEU A 348 12.16 5.33 -16.60
N GLY A 349 13.23 5.96 -17.09
CA GLY A 349 14.26 6.57 -16.25
C GLY A 349 13.73 7.69 -15.35
N ALA A 350 12.86 8.56 -15.87
CA ALA A 350 12.22 9.60 -15.09
C ALA A 350 11.32 9.01 -13.98
N ALA A 351 10.51 7.99 -14.32
CA ALA A 351 9.69 7.28 -13.34
C ALA A 351 10.52 6.56 -12.27
N SER A 352 11.61 5.87 -12.63
CA SER A 352 12.51 5.22 -11.68
C SER A 352 13.21 6.23 -10.76
N SER A 353 13.61 7.40 -11.28
CA SER A 353 14.25 8.46 -10.50
C SER A 353 13.35 9.10 -9.44
N LEU A 354 12.03 8.86 -9.52
CA LEU A 354 11.07 9.35 -8.53
C LEU A 354 11.19 8.62 -7.18
N PHE A 355 11.69 7.39 -7.20
CA PHE A 355 11.82 6.54 -6.02
C PHE A 355 13.28 6.39 -5.54
N ASP A 356 14.22 7.04 -6.22
CA ASP A 356 15.66 7.01 -5.91
C ASP A 356 16.08 8.29 -5.16
N ASP A 357 16.46 8.16 -3.88
CA ASP A 357 16.92 9.26 -3.02
C ASP A 357 18.14 10.01 -3.58
N LYS A 358 18.95 9.37 -4.44
CA LYS A 358 20.11 9.99 -5.08
C LYS A 358 19.75 11.06 -6.12
N ALA A 359 18.60 10.95 -6.78
CA ALA A 359 18.13 11.96 -7.75
C ALA A 359 17.70 13.27 -7.07
N ALA A 360 17.41 13.24 -5.76
CA ALA A 360 17.05 14.42 -4.97
C ALA A 360 18.19 15.46 -4.88
N ARG A 361 19.46 15.05 -5.09
CA ARG A 361 20.61 15.96 -5.03
C ARG A 361 20.99 16.59 -6.38
N THR A 362 20.55 16.03 -7.50
CA THR A 362 20.89 16.52 -8.84
C THR A 362 19.82 17.44 -9.44
N ALA A 363 18.56 17.34 -8.99
CA ALA A 363 17.47 18.22 -9.45
C ALA A 363 17.51 19.66 -8.87
N THR A 364 18.42 19.95 -7.93
CA THR A 364 18.51 21.24 -7.22
C THR A 364 19.75 22.07 -7.53
N ARG A 365 20.58 21.68 -8.51
CA ARG A 365 21.67 22.56 -8.99
C ARG A 365 21.33 23.16 -10.36
N PRO A 366 21.05 24.47 -10.45
CA PRO A 366 21.24 25.18 -11.70
C PRO A 366 22.69 24.97 -12.14
N LYS A 367 22.91 24.62 -13.41
CA LYS A 367 24.25 24.73 -14.00
C LYS A 367 24.72 26.19 -13.81
N PRO A 368 25.85 26.46 -13.13
CA PRO A 368 26.47 27.77 -13.21
C PRO A 368 26.75 28.06 -14.69
N GLY A 369 26.37 29.25 -15.14
CA GLY A 369 26.50 29.65 -16.53
C GLY A 369 27.93 29.44 -17.03
N ALA A 370 28.05 28.73 -18.15
CA ALA A 370 29.23 28.82 -18.97
C ALA A 370 29.16 30.18 -19.69
N THR A 371 29.81 31.18 -19.11
CA THR A 371 30.28 32.37 -19.82
C THR A 371 31.78 32.20 -20.05
N ARG A 372 32.14 31.77 -21.26
CA ARG A 372 33.01 32.52 -22.18
C ARG A 372 33.04 31.83 -23.52
#